data_AF-A0A9D1BQ64-F1
#
_entry.id   AF-A0A9D1BQ64-F1
#
_cell.length_a   1.000
_cell.length_b   1.000
_cell.length_c   1.000
_cell.angle_alpha   90.00
_cell.angle_beta   90.00
_cell.angle_gamma   90.00
#
_symmetry.space_group_name_H-M   'P 1'
#
loop_
_entity.id
_entity.type
_entity.pdbx_description
1 polymer ?
#
loop_
_entity_poly.entity_id
_entity_poly.type
_entity_poly.pdbx_seq_one_letter_code
_entity_poly.pdbx_strand_id
1 'polypeptide(L)'
;MDRRTTRRVRRGQTSIDATIDLHGLRQDEARSALFRFIETRLHRGDRTVLIITGKGMKTNHCGNLERRGVLRQMLPRWLTDPALAPHVAGFETSAPHHGGEGAFYVRLKRLRPKRPCP
;
A
#
# COMPACT_ATOMS: atom_id res chain seq x y z
N MET A 1 -14.67 20.40 8.22
CA MET A 1 -14.30 19.00 7.93
C MET A 1 -13.40 19.01 6.70
N ASP A 2 -12.11 18.76 6.89
CA ASP A 2 -11.01 19.14 6.01
C ASP A 2 -11.02 18.40 4.65
N ARG A 3 -11.17 19.20 3.57
CA ARG A 3 -11.22 18.80 2.16
C ARG A 3 -9.87 19.07 1.47
N ARG A 4 -8.73 18.83 2.15
CA ARG A 4 -7.39 19.12 1.57
C ARG A 4 -6.54 17.90 1.28
N THR A 5 -6.94 16.69 1.69
CA THR A 5 -6.15 15.49 1.43
C THR A 5 -6.45 14.84 0.06
N THR A 6 -7.64 15.03 -0.52
CA THR A 6 -8.08 14.28 -1.71
C THR A 6 -7.65 14.85 -3.07
N ARG A 7 -6.84 15.93 -3.13
CA ARG A 7 -6.47 16.61 -4.39
C ARG A 7 -4.97 16.66 -4.69
N ARG A 8 -4.13 15.89 -3.97
CA ARG A 8 -2.67 15.81 -4.22
C ARG A 8 -2.21 14.55 -4.97
N VAL A 9 -3.15 13.75 -5.48
CA VAL A 9 -2.82 12.58 -6.31
C VAL A 9 -2.89 12.90 -7.83
N ARG A 10 -3.44 14.07 -8.21
CA ARG A 10 -3.68 14.42 -9.64
C ARG A 10 -2.53 15.17 -10.35
N ARG A 11 -1.49 15.60 -9.65
CA ARG A 11 -0.31 16.26 -10.23
C ARG A 11 0.90 15.61 -9.59
N GLY A 12 1.75 14.93 -10.36
CA GLY A 12 2.90 14.12 -9.93
C GLY A 12 3.83 14.76 -8.90
N GLN A 13 3.38 14.87 -7.66
CA GLN A 13 4.04 15.56 -6.55
C GLN A 13 3.84 14.81 -5.22
N THR A 14 3.38 13.56 -5.29
CA THR A 14 3.59 12.60 -4.21
C THR A 14 4.83 11.82 -4.61
N SER A 15 5.99 12.20 -4.09
CA SER A 15 7.24 11.47 -4.33
C SER A 15 7.07 10.06 -3.79
N ILE A 16 6.98 9.09 -4.70
CA ILE A 16 6.97 7.67 -4.36
C ILE A 16 8.44 7.31 -4.15
N ASP A 17 8.81 7.05 -2.90
CA ASP A 17 10.17 6.67 -2.55
C ASP A 17 10.46 5.23 -2.99
N ALA A 18 9.45 4.36 -2.91
CA ALA A 18 9.56 2.96 -3.30
C ALA A 18 8.24 2.34 -3.75
N THR A 19 8.34 1.30 -4.57
CA THR A 19 7.20 0.51 -5.03
C THR A 19 7.44 -0.97 -4.76
N ILE A 20 6.41 -1.70 -4.35
CA ILE A 20 6.39 -3.16 -4.31
C ILE A 20 5.23 -3.70 -5.13
N ASP A 21 5.50 -4.79 -5.85
CA ASP A 21 4.50 -5.53 -6.58
C ASP A 21 4.21 -6.86 -5.91
N LEU A 22 2.94 -7.05 -5.54
CA LEU A 22 2.38 -8.24 -4.91
C LEU A 22 1.44 -8.99 -5.87
N HIS A 23 1.28 -8.55 -7.12
CA HIS A 23 0.42 -9.22 -8.08
C HIS A 23 0.91 -10.65 -8.30
N GLY A 24 -0.03 -11.59 -8.40
CA GLY A 24 0.28 -13.00 -8.66
C GLY A 24 0.84 -13.78 -7.47
N LEU A 25 1.19 -13.13 -6.36
CA LEU A 25 1.61 -13.80 -5.13
C LEU A 25 0.42 -14.43 -4.40
N ARG A 26 0.68 -15.52 -3.66
CA ARG A 26 -0.31 -16.04 -2.70
C ARG A 26 -0.48 -15.07 -1.54
N GLN A 27 -1.60 -15.18 -0.84
CA GLN A 27 -1.92 -14.30 0.29
C GLN A 27 -0.82 -14.25 1.35
N ASP A 28 -0.25 -15.41 1.70
CA ASP A 28 0.80 -15.51 2.72
C ASP A 28 2.13 -14.90 2.24
N GLU A 29 2.54 -15.21 1.00
CA GLU A 29 3.74 -14.65 0.37
C GLU A 29 3.64 -13.13 0.25
N ALA A 30 2.49 -12.62 -0.20
CA ALA A 30 2.22 -11.20 -0.33
C ALA A 30 2.28 -10.48 1.02
N ARG A 31 1.74 -11.10 2.08
CA ARG A 31 1.81 -10.57 3.45
C ARG A 31 3.26 -10.49 3.91
N SER A 32 4.01 -11.58 3.82
CA SER A 32 5.41 -11.63 4.25
C SER A 32 6.28 -10.63 3.50
N ALA A 33 6.10 -10.53 2.17
CA ALA A 33 6.79 -9.55 1.33
C ALA A 33 6.43 -8.11 1.72
N LEU A 34 5.14 -7.82 1.96
CA LEU A 34 4.66 -6.51 2.39
C LEU A 34 5.27 -6.07 3.72
N PHE A 35 5.26 -6.96 4.71
CA PHE A 35 5.80 -6.68 6.05
C PHE A 35 7.28 -6.32 5.98
N ARG A 36 8.08 -7.17 5.32
CA ARG A 36 9.52 -6.95 5.13
C ARG A 36 9.79 -5.65 4.36
N PHE A 37 8.98 -5.36 3.35
CA PHE A 37 9.09 -4.14 2.57
C PHE A 37 8.82 -2.90 3.43
N ILE A 38 7.72 -2.85 4.17
CA ILE A 38 7.40 -1.69 5.02
C ILE A 38 8.51 -1.47 6.05
N GLU A 39 8.97 -2.51 6.73
CA GLU A 39 10.05 -2.40 7.73
C GLU A 39 11.34 -1.85 7.12
N THR A 40 11.76 -2.38 5.98
CA THR A 40 12.98 -1.93 5.28
C THR A 40 12.88 -0.46 4.87
N ARG A 41 11.72 -0.04 4.36
CA ARG A 41 11.47 1.33 3.88
C ARG A 41 11.34 2.32 5.03
N LEU A 42 10.72 1.90 6.11
CA LEU A 42 10.64 2.64 7.35
C LEU A 42 12.03 2.92 7.92
N HIS A 43 12.92 1.92 7.94
CA HIS A 43 14.30 2.07 8.40
C HIS A 43 15.15 2.96 7.48
N ARG A 44 14.85 2.97 6.17
CA ARG A 44 15.46 3.90 5.20
C ARG A 44 14.97 5.35 5.35
N GLY A 45 13.87 5.57 6.08
CA GLY A 45 13.28 6.89 6.26
C GLY A 45 12.36 7.32 5.10
N ASP A 46 11.94 6.37 4.27
CA ASP A 46 10.99 6.58 3.16
C ASP A 46 9.63 7.02 3.73
N ARG A 47 8.94 7.93 3.03
CA ARG A 47 7.69 8.52 3.54
C ARG A 47 6.47 8.02 2.82
N THR A 48 6.57 7.81 1.51
CA THR A 48 5.46 7.32 0.70
C THR A 48 5.92 6.15 -0.14
N VAL A 49 5.21 5.03 -0.02
CA VAL A 49 5.45 3.85 -0.84
C VAL A 49 4.19 3.49 -1.64
N LEU A 50 4.38 2.88 -2.79
CA LEU A 50 3.31 2.37 -3.64
C LEU A 50 3.27 0.84 -3.52
N ILE A 51 2.08 0.29 -3.27
CA ILE A 51 1.87 -1.15 -3.19
C ILE A 51 0.92 -1.54 -4.32
N ILE A 52 1.38 -2.42 -5.20
CA ILE A 52 0.60 -2.93 -6.32
C ILE A 52 0.11 -4.32 -5.93
N THR A 53 -1.21 -4.48 -5.75
CA THR A 53 -1.83 -5.79 -5.46
C THR A 53 -2.37 -6.48 -6.72
N GLY A 54 -2.40 -5.76 -7.84
CA GLY A 54 -3.07 -6.14 -9.07
C GLY A 54 -4.55 -5.73 -9.08
N LYS A 55 -5.12 -5.60 -10.28
CA LYS A 55 -6.51 -5.09 -10.46
C LYS A 55 -7.58 -6.04 -9.92
N GLY A 56 -7.27 -7.33 -9.71
CA GLY A 56 -8.23 -8.36 -9.30
C GLY A 56 -9.38 -8.44 -10.30
N MET A 57 -9.19 -9.16 -11.40
CA MET A 57 -10.12 -9.18 -12.54
C MET A 57 -11.57 -9.42 -12.09
N LYS A 58 -12.48 -8.57 -12.56
CA LYS A 58 -13.93 -8.79 -12.50
C LYS A 58 -14.47 -9.09 -13.90
N THR A 59 -15.35 -10.09 -13.92
CA THR A 59 -16.29 -10.57 -14.96
C THR A 59 -15.71 -11.11 -16.27
N ASN A 60 -15.89 -12.41 -16.51
CA ASN A 60 -16.05 -12.96 -17.85
C ASN A 60 -17.54 -12.91 -18.26
N HIS A 61 -17.80 -12.75 -19.56
CA HIS A 61 -19.13 -12.78 -20.19
C HIS A 61 -19.80 -14.18 -20.20
N CYS A 62 -19.34 -15.11 -19.33
CA CYS A 62 -19.81 -16.49 -19.21
C CYS A 62 -20.22 -16.88 -17.78
N GLY A 63 -20.37 -15.92 -16.86
CA GLY A 63 -20.90 -16.20 -15.51
C GLY A 63 -19.94 -16.93 -14.54
N ASN A 64 -18.70 -17.23 -14.93
CA ASN A 64 -17.72 -17.89 -14.05
C ASN A 64 -16.70 -16.90 -13.48
N LEU A 65 -17.00 -16.39 -12.28
CA LEU A 65 -16.18 -15.45 -11.53
C LEU A 65 -14.88 -16.12 -11.02
N GLU A 66 -13.78 -16.02 -11.76
CA GLU A 66 -12.51 -16.62 -11.31
C GLU A 66 -11.44 -15.57 -11.03
N ARG A 67 -10.91 -15.65 -9.79
CA ARG A 67 -9.90 -14.82 -9.11
C ARG A 67 -10.38 -13.46 -8.60
N ARG A 68 -11.23 -13.51 -7.56
CA ARG A 68 -11.45 -12.42 -6.59
C ARG A 68 -10.13 -11.72 -6.28
N GLY A 69 -10.09 -10.39 -6.32
CA GLY A 69 -8.95 -9.60 -5.84
C GLY A 69 -8.76 -9.72 -4.31
N VAL A 70 -8.37 -10.90 -3.84
CA VAL A 70 -8.21 -11.21 -2.41
C VAL A 70 -7.14 -10.31 -1.80
N LEU A 71 -6.01 -10.13 -2.48
CA LEU A 71 -4.93 -9.26 -2.00
C LEU A 71 -5.38 -7.81 -1.84
N ARG A 72 -6.18 -7.29 -2.78
CA ARG A 72 -6.78 -5.95 -2.69
C ARG A 72 -7.69 -5.80 -1.46
N GLN A 73 -8.45 -6.86 -1.11
CA GLN A 73 -9.32 -6.85 0.06
C GLN A 73 -8.56 -7.05 1.38
N MET A 74 -7.46 -7.82 1.34
CA MET A 74 -6.64 -8.10 2.51
C MET A 74 -5.66 -6.97 2.83
N LEU A 75 -5.20 -6.21 1.84
CA LEU A 75 -4.21 -5.16 2.05
C LEU A 75 -4.64 -4.13 3.11
N PRO A 76 -5.85 -3.54 3.06
CA PRO A 76 -6.29 -2.62 4.12
C PRO A 76 -6.30 -3.29 5.49
N ARG A 77 -6.69 -4.56 5.56
CA ARG A 77 -6.72 -5.33 6.83
C ARG A 77 -5.33 -5.49 7.42
N TRP A 78 -4.34 -5.80 6.58
CA TRP A 78 -2.94 -5.90 7.00
C TRP A 78 -2.37 -4.55 7.44
N LEU A 79 -2.69 -3.47 6.74
CA LEU A 79 -2.22 -2.13 7.11
C LEU A 79 -2.82 -1.62 8.43
N THR A 80 -4.03 -2.08 8.79
CA THR A 80 -4.67 -1.81 10.08
C THR A 80 -4.32 -2.82 11.18
N ASP A 81 -3.58 -3.87 10.84
CA ASP A 81 -3.16 -4.89 11.80
C ASP A 81 -2.24 -4.26 12.86
N PRO A 82 -2.33 -4.63 14.14
CA PRO A 82 -1.50 -4.08 15.21
C PRO A 82 0.01 -4.17 14.93
N ALA A 83 0.46 -5.08 14.08
CA ALA A 83 1.87 -5.17 13.69
C ALA A 83 2.31 -4.06 12.69
N LEU A 84 1.41 -3.54 11.84
CA LEU A 84 1.72 -2.49 10.85
C LEU A 84 1.08 -1.12 11.15
N ALA A 85 -0.03 -1.08 11.88
CA ALA A 85 -0.69 0.15 12.32
C ALA A 85 0.24 1.19 12.99
N PRO A 86 1.23 0.81 13.84
CA PRO A 86 2.17 1.79 14.39
C PRO A 86 3.16 2.32 13.34
N HIS A 87 3.39 1.59 12.25
CA HIS A 87 4.34 1.95 11.19
C HIS A 87 3.68 2.72 10.03
N VAL A 88 2.36 2.61 9.88
CA VAL A 88 1.59 3.23 8.79
C VAL A 88 0.85 4.48 9.31
N ALA A 89 1.03 5.61 8.62
CA ALA A 89 0.35 6.87 8.90
C ALA A 89 -1.03 6.93 8.24
N GLY A 90 -1.17 6.28 7.09
CA GLY A 90 -2.42 6.20 6.33
C GLY A 90 -2.18 5.59 4.96
N PHE A 91 -3.27 5.22 4.28
CA PHE A 91 -3.21 4.68 2.92
C PHE A 91 -4.36 5.22 2.07
N GLU A 92 -4.12 5.34 0.77
CA GLU A 92 -5.05 5.88 -0.22
C GLU A 92 -4.99 5.01 -1.49
N THR A 93 -6.13 4.77 -2.14
CA THR A 93 -6.14 4.08 -3.44
C THR A 93 -5.41 4.88 -4.51
N SER A 94 -4.68 4.18 -5.38
CA SER A 94 -3.92 4.79 -6.45
C SER A 94 -4.82 5.36 -7.55
N ALA A 95 -4.32 6.37 -8.25
CA ALA A 95 -5.00 6.93 -9.40
C ALA A 95 -4.92 5.96 -10.60
N PRO A 96 -5.85 6.07 -11.57
CA PRO A 96 -5.88 5.22 -12.78
C PRO A 96 -4.54 5.10 -13.50
N HIS A 97 -3.72 6.15 -13.45
CA HIS A 97 -2.42 6.22 -14.13
C HIS A 97 -1.29 5.38 -13.47
N HIS A 98 -1.38 5.04 -12.18
CA HIS A 98 -0.33 4.31 -11.44
C HIS A 98 -0.86 2.95 -10.93
N GLY A 99 -1.70 2.29 -11.74
CA GLY A 99 -2.29 0.99 -11.40
C GLY A 99 -3.78 1.03 -11.02
N GLY A 100 -4.38 2.23 -10.94
CA GLY A 100 -5.81 2.41 -10.68
C GLY A 100 -6.27 1.73 -9.40
N GLU A 101 -7.39 1.01 -9.49
CA GLU A 101 -7.97 0.29 -8.34
C GLU A 101 -7.10 -0.87 -7.80
N GLY A 102 -6.03 -1.25 -8.52
CA GLY A 102 -5.16 -2.35 -8.16
C GLY A 102 -3.93 -1.97 -7.35
N ALA A 103 -3.76 -0.68 -7.01
CA ALA A 103 -2.60 -0.18 -6.28
C ALA A 103 -2.99 0.82 -5.19
N PHE A 104 -2.13 0.98 -4.19
CA PHE A 104 -2.36 1.81 -3.01
C PHE A 104 -1.12 2.61 -2.65
N TYR A 105 -1.29 3.91 -2.42
CA TYR A 105 -0.29 4.73 -1.77
C TYR A 105 -0.36 4.49 -0.26
N VAL A 106 0.76 4.17 0.34
CA VAL A 106 0.90 3.99 1.79
C VAL A 106 1.91 5.00 2.31
N ARG A 107 1.47 5.78 3.30
CA ARG A 107 2.32 6.74 4.00
C ARG A 107 2.88 6.06 5.23
N LEU A 108 4.20 6.03 5.37
CA LEU A 108 4.88 5.48 6.52
C LEU A 108 5.01 6.55 7.61
N LYS A 109 4.91 6.15 8.88
CA LYS A 109 5.22 7.04 10.01
C LYS A 109 6.74 7.21 10.06
N ARG A 110 7.21 8.41 10.41
CA ARG A 110 8.63 8.59 10.67
C ARG A 110 8.98 7.81 11.93
N LEU A 111 9.89 6.84 11.82
CA LEU A 111 10.57 6.30 12.99
C LEU A 111 11.29 7.48 13.64
N ARG A 112 10.78 7.98 14.76
CA ARG A 112 11.52 8.98 15.53
C ARG A 112 12.83 8.27 15.88
N PRO A 113 14.00 8.76 15.45
CA PRO A 113 15.23 8.20 15.96
C PRO A 113 15.13 8.32 17.47
N LYS A 114 15.21 7.19 18.19
CA LYS A 114 15.47 7.22 19.63
C LYS A 114 16.71 8.09 19.74
N ARG A 115 16.57 9.29 20.30
CA ARG A 115 17.73 10.14 20.56
C ARG A 115 18.72 9.25 21.33
N PRO A 116 19.98 9.10 20.88
CA PRO A 116 20.97 8.49 21.76
C PRO A 116 20.96 9.31 23.05
N CYS A 117 20.82 8.64 24.19
CA CYS A 117 20.90 9.29 25.50
C CYS A 117 22.29 9.94 25.61
N PRO A 118 22.38 11.17 26.16
CA PRO A 118 23.64 11.90 26.30
C PRO A 118 24.63 11.19 27.23
#